data_AF-A0A0F8NDN4-F1
#
_entry.id   AF-A0A0F8NDN4-F1
#
_cell.length_a   1.000
_cell.length_b   1.000
_cell.length_c   1.000
_cell.angle_alpha   90.00
_cell.angle_beta   90.00
_cell.angle_gamma   90.00
#
_symmetry.space_group_name_H-M   'P 1'
#
loop_
_entity.id
_entity.type
_entity.pdbx_description
1 polymer ?
#
loop_
_entity_poly.entity_id
_entity_poly.type
_entity_poly.pdbx_seq_one_letter_code
_entity_poly.pdbx_strand_id
1 'polypeptide(L)'
;MGVVDAFRQANFSGISNSPLKVSEVIHQTFIDVKEEGTEAAAATGVGMTVGMDFSWDSKQKEFKADHPFMFFIEDRRTNCILFMGKVEYPEYKNDT
;
A
#
# COMPACT_ATOMS: atom_id res chain seq x y z
N MET A 1 -22.20 3.33 0.14
CA MET A 1 -22.06 3.76 -1.27
C MET A 1 -23.41 3.61 -1.97
N GLY A 2 -23.72 4.44 -2.97
CA GLY A 2 -25.10 4.64 -3.48
C GLY A 2 -25.39 4.15 -4.90
N VAL A 3 -24.51 3.34 -5.50
CA VAL A 3 -24.70 2.83 -6.87
C VAL A 3 -25.67 1.64 -6.84
N VAL A 4 -26.98 1.92 -6.93
CA VAL A 4 -28.04 0.89 -6.86
C VAL A 4 -28.56 0.50 -8.24
N ASP A 5 -28.78 1.49 -9.11
CA ASP A 5 -29.46 1.25 -10.40
C ASP A 5 -28.67 0.33 -11.33
N ALA A 6 -27.33 0.42 -11.31
CA ALA A 6 -26.44 -0.44 -12.09
C ALA A 6 -26.70 -1.95 -11.88
N PHE A 7 -27.21 -2.36 -10.71
CA PHE A 7 -27.49 -3.75 -10.36
C PHE A 7 -28.97 -4.13 -10.46
N ARG A 8 -29.87 -3.14 -10.63
CA ARG A 8 -31.34 -3.33 -10.63
C ARG A 8 -32.00 -2.81 -11.91
N GLN A 9 -32.13 -1.49 -12.01
CA GLN A 9 -32.81 -0.80 -13.11
C GLN A 9 -31.79 -0.05 -13.96
N ALA A 10 -30.81 -0.78 -14.46
CA ALA A 10 -29.67 -0.18 -15.14
C ALA A 10 -30.05 0.33 -16.53
N ASN A 11 -29.51 1.50 -16.90
CA ASN A 11 -29.54 1.98 -18.26
C ASN A 11 -28.12 2.01 -18.83
N PHE A 12 -27.77 0.96 -19.56
CA PHE A 12 -26.48 0.80 -20.25
C PHE A 12 -26.63 0.84 -21.78
N SER A 13 -27.58 1.62 -22.30
CA SER A 13 -27.82 1.76 -23.75
C SER A 13 -26.60 2.25 -24.52
N GLY A 14 -25.68 2.99 -23.87
CA GLY A 14 -24.41 3.40 -24.46
C GLY A 14 -23.37 2.27 -24.65
N ILE A 15 -23.61 1.09 -24.06
CA ILE A 15 -22.74 -0.09 -24.18
C ILE A 15 -23.37 -1.11 -25.15
N SER A 16 -24.68 -1.33 -25.05
CA SER A 16 -25.41 -2.29 -25.89
C SER A 16 -26.84 -1.85 -26.12
N ASN A 17 -27.40 -2.21 -27.28
CA ASN A 17 -28.82 -2.04 -27.58
C ASN A 17 -29.71 -3.04 -26.82
N SER A 18 -29.13 -4.09 -26.25
CA SER A 18 -29.85 -5.05 -25.40
C SER A 18 -29.83 -4.60 -23.93
N PRO A 19 -30.87 -4.88 -23.13
CA PRO A 19 -30.85 -4.59 -21.70
C PRO A 19 -29.71 -5.32 -20.98
N LEU A 20 -28.85 -4.56 -20.30
CA LEU A 20 -27.76 -5.06 -19.49
C LEU A 20 -27.89 -4.57 -18.05
N LYS A 21 -27.32 -5.32 -17.11
CA LYS A 21 -27.11 -4.90 -15.71
C LYS A 21 -25.83 -5.53 -15.17
N VAL A 22 -25.28 -4.95 -14.12
CA VAL A 22 -24.16 -5.53 -13.38
C VAL A 22 -24.69 -6.67 -12.51
N SER A 23 -24.13 -7.87 -12.69
CA SER A 23 -24.42 -9.03 -11.83
C SER A 23 -23.47 -9.09 -10.63
N GLU A 24 -22.18 -8.85 -10.88
CA GLU A 24 -21.12 -8.99 -9.89
C GLU A 24 -19.98 -8.01 -10.22
N VAL A 25 -19.31 -7.51 -9.19
CA VAL A 25 -18.06 -6.76 -9.31
C VAL A 25 -17.05 -7.43 -8.39
N ILE A 26 -16.05 -8.07 -8.99
CA ILE A 26 -14.99 -8.78 -8.26
C ILE A 26 -13.76 -7.88 -8.23
N HIS A 27 -13.22 -7.64 -7.03
CA HIS A 27 -11.95 -6.96 -6.83
C HIS A 27 -11.06 -7.82 -5.93
N GLN A 28 -9.95 -8.30 -6.48
CA GLN A 28 -8.97 -9.11 -5.78
C GLN A 28 -7.60 -8.45 -5.89
N THR A 29 -6.90 -8.34 -4.76
CA THR A 29 -5.59 -7.68 -4.67
C THR A 29 -4.63 -8.54 -3.87
N PHE A 30 -3.35 -8.47 -4.20
CA PHE A 30 -2.26 -9.13 -3.47
C PHE A 30 -1.12 -8.14 -3.30
N ILE A 31 -0.54 -8.08 -2.10
CA ILE A 31 0.58 -7.21 -1.75
C ILE A 31 1.60 -8.06 -1.02
N ASP A 32 2.85 -7.97 -1.44
CA ASP A 32 3.99 -8.65 -0.82
C ASP A 32 5.02 -7.59 -0.43
N VAL A 33 5.51 -7.65 0.81
CA VAL A 33 6.45 -6.68 1.38
C VAL A 33 7.71 -7.43 1.76
N LYS A 34 8.83 -7.07 1.13
CA LYS A 34 10.15 -7.70 1.34
C LYS A 34 11.20 -6.67 1.74
N GLU A 35 12.24 -7.14 2.42
CA GLU A 35 13.35 -6.30 2.93
C GLU A 35 14.28 -5.76 1.84
N GLU A 36 14.34 -6.40 0.67
CA GLU A 36 15.20 -6.02 -0.47
C GLU A 36 15.03 -4.54 -0.89
N GLY A 37 13.86 -3.94 -0.64
CA GLY A 37 13.60 -2.52 -0.92
C GLY A 37 14.17 -1.53 0.12
N THR A 38 14.60 -2.01 1.30
CA THR A 38 15.06 -1.20 2.45
C THR A 38 16.55 -1.44 2.77
N GLU A 39 17.11 -2.57 2.33
CA GLU A 39 18.50 -2.97 2.56
C GLU A 39 19.53 -1.94 2.02
N ALA A 40 19.22 -1.28 0.90
CA ALA A 40 20.07 -0.24 0.30
C ALA A 40 20.20 1.05 1.17
N ALA A 41 19.17 1.37 1.96
CA ALA A 41 19.20 2.54 2.86
C ALA A 41 19.95 2.25 4.17
N ALA A 42 19.94 1.00 4.65
CA ALA A 42 20.73 0.59 5.82
C ALA A 42 22.24 0.58 5.53
N ALA A 43 22.64 0.18 4.32
CA ALA A 43 24.04 0.15 3.90
C ALA A 43 24.68 1.56 3.76
N THR A 44 23.88 2.62 3.57
CA THR A 44 24.38 4.00 3.42
C THR A 44 24.64 4.72 4.76
N GLY A 45 24.31 4.11 5.90
CA GLY A 45 24.56 4.67 7.24
C GLY A 45 25.94 4.37 7.83
N VAL A 46 26.71 3.43 7.26
CA VAL A 46 28.05 3.02 7.77
C VAL A 46 29.17 3.57 6.89
N GLY A 47 28.99 4.80 6.41
CA GLY A 47 29.96 5.50 5.54
C GLY A 47 30.47 6.83 6.13
N MET A 48 30.28 7.09 7.43
CA MET A 48 30.75 8.32 8.07
C MET A 48 31.74 8.00 9.20
N THR A 49 33.00 7.95 8.78
CA THR A 49 34.20 8.48 9.43
C THR A 49 34.36 8.26 10.94
N VAL A 50 35.25 7.33 11.29
CA VAL A 50 35.96 7.29 12.57
C VAL A 50 36.55 8.69 12.86
N GLY A 51 36.05 9.37 13.91
CA GLY A 51 36.79 10.47 14.54
C GLY A 51 36.16 11.86 14.58
N MET A 52 34.84 12.03 14.60
CA MET A 52 34.25 13.33 14.93
C MET A 52 33.25 13.24 16.09
N ASP A 53 33.60 13.92 17.18
CA ASP A 53 32.79 14.16 18.37
C ASP A 53 31.63 15.09 18.01
N PHE A 54 30.57 14.52 17.43
CA PHE A 54 29.32 15.21 17.19
C PHE A 54 28.35 14.83 18.32
N SER A 55 28.19 15.75 19.27
CA SER A 55 27.01 15.88 20.12
C SER A 55 25.80 16.27 19.27
N TRP A 56 25.43 15.40 18.33
CA TRP A 56 24.24 15.52 17.52
C TRP A 56 23.16 14.66 18.18
N ASP A 57 22.37 15.30 19.05
CA ASP A 57 21.10 14.76 19.55
C ASP A 57 20.08 14.69 18.40
N SER A 58 20.39 13.94 17.34
CA SER A 58 19.35 13.28 16.57
C SER A 58 19.13 11.93 17.19
N LYS A 59 18.26 11.87 18.21
CA LYS A 59 17.57 10.62 18.48
C LYS A 59 16.91 10.17 17.18
N GLN A 60 17.50 9.15 16.56
CA GLN A 60 16.93 8.43 15.44
C GLN A 60 15.48 8.11 15.83
N LYS A 61 14.52 8.59 15.04
CA LYS A 61 13.11 8.33 15.31
C LYS A 61 12.84 6.88 14.91
N GLU A 62 12.74 6.03 15.91
CA GLU A 62 12.38 4.63 15.72
C GLU A 62 10.89 4.54 15.36
N PHE A 63 10.57 3.86 14.26
CA PHE A 63 9.21 3.53 13.87
C PHE A 63 9.00 2.03 14.02
N LYS A 64 8.08 1.63 14.91
CA LYS A 64 7.71 0.23 15.13
C LYS A 64 6.28 0.00 14.64
N ALA A 65 6.15 -0.79 13.58
CA ALA A 65 4.87 -1.30 13.09
C ALA A 65 4.57 -2.68 13.68
N ASP A 66 4.64 -2.80 15.01
CA ASP A 66 4.45 -4.05 15.78
C ASP A 66 3.00 -4.22 16.30
N HIS A 67 2.07 -3.42 15.79
CA HIS A 67 0.65 -3.38 16.13
C HIS A 67 -0.16 -2.95 14.90
N PRO A 68 -1.50 -3.08 14.89
CA PRO A 68 -2.29 -2.80 13.70
C PRO A 68 -2.03 -1.42 13.10
N PHE A 69 -1.76 -1.37 11.80
CA PHE A 69 -1.40 -0.15 11.09
C PHE A 69 -2.13 -0.05 9.75
N MET A 70 -2.22 1.18 9.23
CA MET A 70 -2.70 1.45 7.87
C MET A 70 -1.53 1.74 6.95
N PHE A 71 -1.67 1.41 5.67
CA PHE A 71 -0.69 1.73 4.65
C PHE A 71 -1.36 2.28 3.39
N PHE A 72 -0.58 3.04 2.63
CA PHE A 72 -0.96 3.61 1.35
C PHE A 72 0.21 3.39 0.39
N ILE A 73 -0.07 2.89 -0.80
CA ILE A 73 0.89 2.87 -1.91
C ILE A 73 0.40 3.94 -2.89
N GLU A 74 1.19 4.98 -3.08
CA GLU A 74 0.82 6.15 -3.88
C GLU A 74 1.80 6.41 -5.02
N ASP A 75 1.29 6.89 -6.15
CA ASP A 75 2.10 7.54 -7.17
C ASP A 75 2.24 9.03 -6.82
N ARG A 76 3.42 9.43 -6.35
CA ARG A 76 3.71 10.81 -5.94
C ARG A 76 3.66 11.84 -7.06
N ARG A 77 3.77 11.42 -8.33
CA ARG A 77 3.68 12.36 -9.45
C ARG A 77 2.23 12.80 -9.69
N THR A 78 1.29 11.87 -9.50
CA THR A 78 -0.14 12.09 -9.74
C THR A 78 -0.94 12.28 -8.45
N ASN A 79 -0.31 12.04 -7.29
CA ASN A 79 -0.96 11.91 -5.98
C ASN A 79 -2.08 10.87 -5.95
N CYS A 80 -1.98 9.84 -6.80
CA CYS A 80 -2.97 8.78 -6.88
C CYS A 80 -2.68 7.70 -5.84
N ILE A 81 -3.70 7.33 -5.06
CA ILE A 81 -3.63 6.18 -4.15
C ILE A 81 -3.86 4.91 -4.99
N LEU A 82 -2.83 4.11 -5.16
CA LEU A 82 -2.87 2.86 -5.91
C LEU A 82 -3.44 1.73 -5.04
N PHE A 83 -3.01 1.69 -3.78
CA PHE A 83 -3.50 0.73 -2.78
C PHE A 83 -3.66 1.41 -1.43
N MET A 84 -4.65 0.97 -0.66
CA MET A 84 -4.86 1.35 0.72
C MET A 84 -5.32 0.12 1.48
N GLY A 85 -4.82 -0.06 2.69
CA GLY A 85 -5.25 -1.18 3.51
C GLY A 85 -4.90 -1.00 4.98
N LYS A 86 -5.37 -1.96 5.77
CA LYS A 86 -5.05 -2.11 7.17
C LYS A 86 -4.48 -3.50 7.39
N VAL A 87 -3.35 -3.58 8.08
CA VAL A 87 -2.76 -4.82 8.56
C VAL A 87 -3.16 -4.98 10.02
N GLU A 88 -3.96 -5.99 10.33
CA GLU A 88 -4.28 -6.35 11.72
C GLU A 88 -3.38 -7.49 12.21
N TYR A 89 -3.18 -8.49 11.36
CA TYR A 89 -2.37 -9.67 11.63
C TYR A 89 -1.50 -9.96 10.41
N PRO A 90 -0.19 -9.67 10.45
CA PRO A 90 0.71 -9.99 9.34
C PRO A 90 0.92 -11.51 9.25
N GLU A 91 0.77 -12.06 8.06
CA GLU A 91 1.15 -13.44 7.76
C GLU A 91 2.57 -13.45 7.20
N TYR A 92 3.47 -14.20 7.85
CA TYR A 92 4.85 -14.38 7.40
C TYR A 92 4.94 -15.67 6.61
N LYS A 93 5.32 -15.58 5.34
CA LYS A 93 5.75 -16.76 4.59
C LYS A 93 7.19 -17.05 4.96
N ASN A 94 7.42 -18.21 5.57
CA ASN A 94 8.76 -18.75 5.74
C ASN A 94 9.20 -19.28 4.36
N ASP A 95 10.08 -18.56 3.67
CA ASP A 95 10.81 -19.09 2.52
C ASP A 95 11.85 -20.08 3.08
N THR A 96 11.48 -21.36 3.15
CA THR A 96 12.40 -22.50 3.35
C THR A 96 12.71 -23.18 2.04
#